data_AF-A0A2H1W5Y0-F1
#
_entry.id   AF-A0A2H1W5Y0-F1
#
_cell.length_a   1.000
_cell.length_b   1.000
_cell.length_c   1.000
_cell.angle_alpha   90.00
_cell.angle_beta   90.00
_cell.angle_gamma   90.00
#
_symmetry.space_group_name_H-M   'P 1'
#
loop_
_entity.id
_entity.type
_entity.pdbx_description
1 polymer ?
#
loop_
_entity_poly.entity_id
_entity_poly.type
_entity_poly.pdbx_seq_one_letter_code
_entity_poly.pdbx_strand_id
1 'polypeptide(L)'
;FEDTHVMIFIGFAYLMTFLKKYCYSALGYNWFLAALVIQWALLCQSFFHMKDNMIHITKKSLLEADIMSATVLITFGALLGLASGTQLLFIAIIETAVGCINLYLMESVYKVTDIGGSIGIHTYGAYFGLGVSTAFRLRKPTGPDAAGTERLDGPTYISDITAMLGSIFLWIFWPSFNSGLAQTDAEAQRAVVNTYLSLAAAT
;
A
#
# COMPACT_ATOMS: atom_id res chain seq x y z
N PHE A 1 0.29 14.22 6.18
CA PHE A 1 1.06 13.91 4.96
C PHE A 1 2.38 13.24 5.36
N GLU A 2 3.25 13.94 6.09
CA GLU A 2 4.59 13.47 6.43
C GLU A 2 4.58 12.09 7.11
N ASP A 3 3.70 11.88 8.10
CA ASP A 3 3.55 10.60 8.79
C ASP A 3 3.16 9.46 7.83
N THR A 4 2.19 9.71 6.95
CA THR A 4 1.79 8.76 5.89
C THR A 4 2.96 8.49 4.94
N HIS A 5 3.71 9.52 4.55
CA HIS A 5 4.88 9.37 3.70
C HIS A 5 5.94 8.46 4.35
N VAL A 6 6.15 8.59 5.67
CA VAL A 6 7.02 7.69 6.43
C VAL A 6 6.47 6.26 6.44
N MET A 7 5.16 6.06 6.57
CA MET A 7 4.55 4.73 6.46
C MET A 7 4.83 4.09 5.09
N ILE A 8 4.78 4.86 3.99
CA ILE A 8 5.05 4.35 2.63
C ILE A 8 6.52 3.93 2.46
N PHE A 9 7.46 4.80 2.83
CA PHE A 9 8.88 4.60 2.51
C PHE A 9 9.67 3.86 3.59
N ILE A 10 9.22 3.86 4.84
CA ILE A 10 9.86 3.14 5.95
C ILE A 10 8.97 2.00 6.43
N GLY A 11 7.70 2.29 6.73
CA GLY A 11 6.76 1.31 7.28
C GLY A 11 6.61 0.06 6.42
N PHE A 12 6.02 0.21 5.23
CA PHE A 12 5.85 -0.89 4.27
C PHE A 12 7.19 -1.47 3.82
N ALA A 13 8.16 -0.62 3.50
CA ALA A 13 9.46 -1.03 2.98
C ALA A 13 10.18 -2.02 3.91
N TYR A 14 10.30 -1.64 5.19
CA TYR A 14 10.93 -2.50 6.18
C TYR A 14 10.04 -3.67 6.56
N LEU A 15 8.71 -3.51 6.67
CA LEU A 15 7.81 -4.63 6.96
C LEU A 15 8.02 -5.81 6.00
N MET A 16 8.26 -5.52 4.71
CA MET A 16 8.49 -6.54 3.68
C MET A 16 9.89 -7.16 3.68
N THR A 17 10.80 -6.78 4.58
CA THR A 17 12.14 -7.37 4.64
C THR A 17 12.20 -8.71 5.36
N PHE A 18 11.09 -9.23 5.88
CA PHE A 18 11.05 -10.49 6.64
C PHE A 18 11.61 -11.70 5.84
N LEU A 19 11.52 -11.68 4.51
CA LEU A 19 12.08 -12.72 3.63
C LEU A 19 13.62 -12.71 3.62
N LYS A 20 14.24 -13.79 4.10
CA LYS A 20 15.69 -13.89 4.38
C LYS A 20 16.65 -13.58 3.23
N LYS A 21 16.21 -13.68 1.97
CA LYS A 21 17.02 -13.40 0.76
C LYS A 21 16.36 -12.40 -0.19
N TYR A 22 15.41 -11.60 0.30
CA TYR A 22 14.68 -10.65 -0.54
C TYR A 22 14.75 -9.20 -0.01
N CYS A 23 15.45 -8.91 1.09
CA CYS A 23 15.46 -7.59 1.73
C CYS A 23 15.82 -6.44 0.77
N TYR A 24 16.82 -6.60 -0.11
CA TYR A 24 17.19 -5.56 -1.08
C TYR A 24 16.09 -5.32 -2.12
N SER A 25 15.49 -6.38 -2.63
CA SER A 25 14.36 -6.29 -3.55
C SER A 25 13.13 -5.71 -2.85
N ALA A 26 12.84 -6.08 -1.60
CA ALA A 26 11.75 -5.52 -0.81
C ALA A 26 11.90 -4.00 -0.67
N LEU A 27 13.03 -3.52 -0.17
CA LEU A 27 13.30 -2.08 0.01
C LEU A 27 13.35 -1.33 -1.32
N GLY A 28 14.11 -1.85 -2.29
CA GLY A 28 14.33 -1.21 -3.58
C GLY A 28 13.08 -1.14 -4.43
N TYR A 29 12.31 -2.24 -4.51
CA TYR A 29 11.05 -2.24 -5.24
C TYR A 29 9.97 -1.43 -4.50
N ASN A 30 9.90 -1.47 -3.16
CA ASN A 30 8.99 -0.58 -2.42
C ASN A 30 9.25 0.89 -2.77
N TRP A 31 10.52 1.32 -2.66
CA TRP A 31 10.91 2.70 -2.99
C TRP A 31 10.53 3.03 -4.44
N PHE A 32 10.92 2.20 -5.39
CA PHE A 32 10.69 2.50 -6.80
C PHE A 32 9.20 2.50 -7.17
N LEU A 33 8.43 1.53 -6.68
CA LEU A 33 6.98 1.47 -6.89
C LEU A 33 6.30 2.67 -6.25
N ALA A 34 6.63 3.02 -5.01
CA ALA A 34 6.04 4.17 -4.35
C ALA A 34 6.33 5.48 -5.10
N ALA A 35 7.58 5.71 -5.52
CA ALA A 35 7.96 6.89 -6.29
C ALA A 35 7.24 6.99 -7.66
N LEU A 36 6.98 5.86 -8.31
CA LEU A 36 6.18 5.80 -9.53
C LEU A 36 4.70 6.09 -9.25
N VAL A 37 4.13 5.40 -8.27
CA VAL A 37 2.69 5.42 -7.98
C VAL A 37 2.27 6.80 -7.49
N ILE A 38 3.04 7.50 -6.66
CA ILE A 38 2.66 8.85 -6.22
C ILE A 38 2.48 9.81 -7.41
N GLN A 39 3.35 9.74 -8.42
CA GLN A 39 3.25 10.58 -9.61
C GLN A 39 2.05 10.18 -10.47
N TRP A 40 1.85 8.88 -10.65
CA TRP A 40 0.77 8.36 -11.48
C TRP A 40 -0.61 8.55 -10.84
N ALA A 41 -0.72 8.34 -9.53
CA ALA A 41 -1.91 8.56 -8.73
C ALA A 41 -2.31 10.04 -8.73
N LEU A 42 -1.35 10.97 -8.58
CA LEU A 42 -1.62 12.41 -8.70
C LEU A 42 -2.34 12.74 -10.01
N LEU A 43 -1.90 12.17 -11.13
CA LEU A 43 -2.56 12.37 -12.43
C LEU A 43 -3.94 11.70 -12.47
N CYS A 44 -4.01 10.41 -12.14
CA CYS A 44 -5.25 9.63 -12.22
C CYS A 44 -6.37 10.18 -11.33
N GLN A 45 -6.05 10.55 -10.08
CA GLN A 45 -7.00 11.15 -9.15
C GLN A 45 -7.43 12.54 -9.64
N SER A 46 -6.48 13.36 -10.11
CA SER A 46 -6.78 14.73 -10.53
C SER A 46 -7.64 14.81 -11.78
N PHE A 47 -7.57 13.83 -12.69
CA PHE A 47 -8.40 13.80 -13.90
C PHE A 47 -9.91 13.86 -13.61
N PHE A 48 -10.37 13.42 -12.43
CA PHE A 48 -11.77 13.51 -12.03
C PHE A 48 -12.17 14.86 -11.42
N HIS A 49 -11.20 15.71 -11.07
CA HIS A 49 -11.41 16.93 -10.29
C HIS A 49 -10.76 18.17 -10.94
N MET A 50 -10.33 18.07 -12.20
CA MET A 50 -9.72 19.18 -12.94
C MET A 50 -10.66 20.38 -13.01
N LYS A 51 -10.08 21.58 -12.88
CA LYS A 51 -10.76 22.85 -13.16
C LYS A 51 -10.03 23.51 -14.32
N ASP A 52 -10.77 23.90 -15.36
CA ASP A 52 -10.21 24.56 -16.56
C ASP A 52 -9.03 23.80 -17.19
N ASN A 53 -9.09 22.46 -17.19
CA ASN A 53 -8.01 21.57 -17.65
C ASN A 53 -6.67 21.75 -16.90
N MET A 54 -6.70 22.30 -15.69
CA MET A 54 -5.55 22.46 -14.81
C MET A 54 -5.60 21.49 -13.63
N ILE A 55 -4.43 20.91 -13.30
CA ILE A 55 -4.21 20.10 -12.10
C ILE A 55 -3.54 20.97 -11.04
N HIS A 56 -4.22 21.15 -9.90
CA HIS A 56 -3.68 21.89 -8.75
C HIS A 56 -3.15 20.92 -7.70
N ILE A 57 -1.83 20.83 -7.58
CA ILE A 57 -1.18 19.98 -6.59
C ILE A 57 -1.16 20.70 -5.23
N THR A 58 -1.65 20.03 -4.20
CA THR A 58 -1.70 20.51 -2.82
C THR A 58 -1.13 19.45 -1.88
N LYS A 59 -0.89 19.81 -0.62
CA LYS A 59 -0.51 18.83 0.41
C LYS A 59 -1.56 17.72 0.58
N LYS A 60 -2.85 18.02 0.36
CA LYS A 60 -3.93 17.02 0.38
C LYS A 60 -3.81 16.05 -0.79
N SER A 61 -3.59 16.54 -2.00
CA SER A 61 -3.44 15.66 -3.17
C SER A 61 -2.19 14.78 -3.06
N LEU A 62 -1.11 15.28 -2.46
CA LEU A 62 0.08 14.47 -2.14
C LEU A 62 -0.24 13.36 -1.13
N LEU A 63 -1.04 13.65 -0.09
CA LEU A 63 -1.50 12.64 0.86
C LEU A 63 -2.39 11.58 0.20
N GLU A 64 -3.34 11.98 -0.65
CA GLU A 64 -4.21 11.06 -1.40
C GLU A 64 -3.40 10.15 -2.34
N ALA A 65 -2.34 10.69 -2.95
CA ALA A 65 -1.42 9.92 -3.79
C ALA A 65 -0.58 8.92 -2.98
N ASP A 66 -0.10 9.30 -1.79
CA ASP A 66 0.59 8.38 -0.87
C ASP A 66 -0.36 7.26 -0.39
N ILE A 67 -1.63 7.57 -0.11
CA ILE A 67 -2.64 6.57 0.25
C ILE A 67 -2.88 5.58 -0.91
N MET A 68 -2.89 6.07 -2.16
CA MET A 68 -2.95 5.19 -3.33
C MET A 68 -1.68 4.33 -3.46
N SER A 69 -0.50 4.88 -3.14
CA SER A 69 0.75 4.12 -3.03
C SER A 69 0.65 2.98 -2.01
N ALA A 70 0.05 3.23 -0.85
CA ALA A 70 -0.18 2.19 0.16
C ALA A 70 -0.96 0.99 -0.40
N THR A 71 -1.97 1.24 -1.24
CA THR A 71 -2.76 0.19 -1.90
C THR A 71 -1.88 -0.72 -2.76
N VAL A 72 -1.05 -0.12 -3.62
CA VAL A 72 -0.13 -0.87 -4.49
C VAL A 72 0.91 -1.62 -3.68
N LEU A 73 1.36 -1.07 -2.55
CA LEU A 73 2.30 -1.75 -1.64
C LEU A 73 1.65 -2.93 -0.90
N ILE A 74 0.35 -2.88 -0.61
CA ILE A 74 -0.41 -4.04 -0.12
C ILE A 74 -0.45 -5.14 -1.19
N THR A 75 -0.72 -4.78 -2.45
CA THR A 75 -0.62 -5.72 -3.57
C THR A 75 0.79 -6.29 -3.71
N PHE A 76 1.83 -5.45 -3.58
CA PHE A 76 3.21 -5.91 -3.61
C PHE A 76 3.48 -6.94 -2.51
N GLY A 77 2.94 -6.78 -1.31
CA GLY A 77 3.00 -7.78 -0.25
C GLY A 77 2.48 -9.16 -0.69
N ALA A 78 1.37 -9.22 -1.42
CA ALA A 78 0.82 -10.47 -1.97
C ALA A 78 1.64 -11.07 -3.13
N LEU A 79 2.49 -10.26 -3.76
CA LEU A 79 3.37 -10.62 -4.88
C LEU A 79 4.85 -10.70 -4.48
N LEU A 80 5.15 -10.57 -3.19
CA LEU A 80 6.50 -10.46 -2.66
C LEU A 80 7.29 -11.74 -2.98
N GLY A 81 8.42 -11.59 -3.68
CA GLY A 81 9.23 -12.71 -4.15
C GLY A 81 8.63 -13.53 -5.31
N LEU A 82 7.45 -13.15 -5.84
CA LEU A 82 6.77 -13.85 -6.93
C LEU A 82 6.94 -13.16 -8.28
N ALA A 83 6.81 -11.84 -8.32
CA ALA A 83 6.84 -11.06 -9.56
C ALA A 83 8.21 -10.40 -9.79
N SER A 84 8.64 -10.31 -11.06
CA SER A 84 9.82 -9.54 -11.44
C SER A 84 9.56 -8.04 -11.26
N GLY A 85 10.63 -7.23 -11.16
CA GLY A 85 10.50 -5.77 -11.09
C GLY A 85 9.67 -5.19 -12.25
N THR A 86 9.87 -5.69 -13.48
CA THR A 86 9.08 -5.23 -14.65
C THR A 86 7.60 -5.60 -14.56
N GLN A 87 7.28 -6.80 -14.05
CA GLN A 87 5.90 -7.22 -13.80
C GLN A 87 5.25 -6.32 -12.74
N LEU A 88 5.96 -6.05 -11.64
CA LEU A 88 5.47 -5.16 -10.58
C LEU A 88 5.17 -3.75 -11.09
N LEU A 89 6.03 -3.18 -11.95
CA LEU A 89 5.78 -1.85 -12.54
C LEU A 89 4.52 -1.82 -13.42
N PHE A 90 4.37 -2.84 -14.27
CA PHE A 90 3.19 -2.96 -15.13
C PHE A 90 1.92 -3.10 -14.28
N ILE A 91 1.96 -3.95 -13.25
CA ILE A 91 0.85 -4.15 -12.32
C ILE A 91 0.52 -2.84 -11.60
N ALA A 92 1.51 -2.13 -11.07
CA ALA A 92 1.32 -0.88 -10.35
C ALA A 92 0.63 0.21 -11.19
N ILE A 93 1.02 0.35 -12.47
CA ILE A 93 0.39 1.34 -13.38
C ILE A 93 -1.09 1.03 -13.60
N ILE A 94 -1.42 -0.24 -13.85
CA ILE A 94 -2.79 -0.69 -14.10
C ILE A 94 -3.62 -0.61 -12.82
N GLU A 95 -3.11 -1.13 -11.72
CA GLU A 95 -3.77 -1.14 -10.41
C GLU A 95 -4.09 0.28 -9.94
N THR A 96 -3.15 1.22 -10.10
CA THR A 96 -3.34 2.62 -9.71
C THR A 96 -4.48 3.24 -10.51
N ALA A 97 -4.52 3.06 -11.83
CA ALA A 97 -5.57 3.65 -12.67
C ALA A 97 -6.96 3.08 -12.30
N VAL A 98 -7.07 1.76 -12.15
CA VAL A 98 -8.32 1.09 -11.75
C VAL A 98 -8.72 1.47 -10.32
N GLY A 99 -7.75 1.56 -9.40
CA GLY A 99 -7.95 1.94 -8.01
C GLY A 99 -8.45 3.38 -7.89
N CYS A 100 -7.89 4.31 -8.68
CA CYS A 100 -8.37 5.69 -8.72
C CYS A 100 -9.81 5.79 -9.24
N ILE A 101 -10.18 5.00 -10.26
CA ILE A 101 -11.57 4.89 -10.73
C ILE A 101 -12.46 4.35 -9.60
N ASN A 102 -12.02 3.30 -8.89
CA ASN A 102 -12.77 2.73 -7.77
C ASN A 102 -13.00 3.75 -6.65
N LEU A 103 -11.97 4.49 -6.24
CA LEU A 103 -12.08 5.55 -5.24
C LEU A 103 -13.03 6.66 -5.70
N TYR A 104 -12.94 7.10 -6.96
CA TYR A 104 -13.88 8.07 -7.52
C TYR A 104 -15.33 7.57 -7.46
N LEU A 105 -15.60 6.32 -7.84
CA LEU A 105 -16.94 5.75 -7.76
C LEU A 105 -17.44 5.70 -6.31
N MET A 106 -16.61 5.25 -5.37
CA MET A 106 -16.96 5.18 -3.95
C MET A 106 -17.31 6.56 -3.38
N GLU A 107 -16.44 7.55 -3.57
CA GLU A 107 -16.61 8.88 -2.97
C GLU A 107 -17.65 9.73 -3.72
N SER A 108 -17.53 9.82 -5.04
CA SER A 108 -18.29 10.78 -5.85
C SER A 108 -19.66 10.24 -6.28
N VAL A 109 -19.79 8.93 -6.54
CA VAL A 109 -21.04 8.33 -7.04
C VAL A 109 -21.83 7.68 -5.92
N TYR A 110 -21.22 6.76 -5.18
CA TYR A 110 -21.92 5.96 -4.16
C TYR A 110 -21.97 6.61 -2.77
N LYS A 111 -21.21 7.69 -2.56
CA LYS A 111 -21.15 8.43 -1.29
C LYS A 111 -20.77 7.54 -0.09
N VAL A 112 -19.82 6.62 -0.31
CA VAL A 112 -19.31 5.71 0.71
C VAL A 112 -18.48 6.48 1.75
N THR A 113 -18.66 6.15 3.03
CA THR A 113 -17.82 6.67 4.12
C THR A 113 -16.69 5.69 4.41
N ASP A 114 -15.47 6.04 4.01
CA ASP A 114 -14.29 5.17 4.19
C ASP A 114 -12.99 5.98 4.39
N ILE A 115 -12.99 6.85 5.41
CA ILE A 115 -11.89 7.81 5.65
C ILE A 115 -10.51 7.14 5.82
N GLY A 116 -10.45 6.00 6.52
CA GLY A 116 -9.22 5.23 6.71
C GLY A 116 -8.91 4.26 5.58
N GLY A 117 -9.74 4.23 4.52
CA GLY A 117 -9.52 3.36 3.35
C GLY A 117 -9.65 1.86 3.64
N SER A 118 -10.44 1.46 4.64
CA SER A 118 -10.62 0.03 4.97
C SER A 118 -11.12 -0.76 3.76
N ILE A 119 -11.99 -0.16 2.94
CA ILE A 119 -12.55 -0.77 1.73
C ILE A 119 -11.73 -0.36 0.50
N GLY A 120 -11.60 0.95 0.25
CA GLY A 120 -11.04 1.51 -0.98
C GLY A 120 -9.53 1.30 -1.13
N ILE A 121 -8.81 1.08 -0.02
CA ILE A 121 -7.34 0.94 0.00
C ILE A 121 -6.97 -0.48 0.44
N HIS A 122 -7.32 -0.86 1.67
CA HIS A 122 -6.86 -2.12 2.26
C HIS A 122 -7.53 -3.34 1.64
N THR A 123 -8.87 -3.36 1.64
CA THR A 123 -9.63 -4.46 1.02
C THR A 123 -9.33 -4.54 -0.46
N TYR A 124 -9.43 -3.42 -1.19
CA TYR A 124 -9.15 -3.39 -2.62
C TYR A 124 -7.74 -3.91 -2.95
N GLY A 125 -6.69 -3.36 -2.33
CA GLY A 125 -5.30 -3.77 -2.61
C GLY A 125 -5.04 -5.23 -2.23
N ALA A 126 -5.57 -5.69 -1.09
CA ALA A 126 -5.42 -7.08 -0.68
C ALA A 126 -6.05 -8.06 -1.69
N TYR A 127 -7.30 -7.81 -2.11
CA TYR A 127 -7.98 -8.70 -3.06
C TYR A 127 -7.43 -8.58 -4.49
N PHE A 128 -6.99 -7.39 -4.91
CA PHE A 128 -6.30 -7.21 -6.18
C PHE A 128 -5.00 -8.04 -6.20
N GLY A 129 -4.15 -7.88 -5.19
CA GLY A 129 -2.90 -8.65 -5.06
C GLY A 129 -3.11 -10.16 -4.97
N LEU A 130 -4.12 -10.63 -4.22
CA LEU A 130 -4.49 -12.04 -4.18
C LEU A 130 -4.98 -12.56 -5.54
N GLY A 131 -5.76 -11.77 -6.28
CA GLY A 131 -6.20 -12.10 -7.63
C GLY A 131 -5.02 -12.28 -8.59
N VAL A 132 -4.07 -11.34 -8.57
CA VAL A 132 -2.87 -11.41 -9.39
C VAL A 132 -1.99 -12.60 -8.97
N SER A 133 -1.78 -12.81 -7.67
CA SER A 133 -1.00 -13.93 -7.12
C SER A 133 -1.60 -15.28 -7.53
N THR A 134 -2.93 -15.39 -7.53
CA THR A 134 -3.66 -16.56 -8.03
C THR A 134 -3.42 -16.78 -9.52
N ALA A 135 -3.49 -15.73 -10.34
CA ALA A 135 -3.22 -15.81 -11.77
C ALA A 135 -1.78 -16.29 -12.06
N PHE A 136 -0.79 -15.88 -11.26
CA PHE A 136 0.58 -16.41 -11.35
C PHE A 136 0.66 -17.90 -10.98
N ARG A 137 -0.04 -18.33 -9.93
CA ARG A 137 -0.03 -19.73 -9.48
C ARG A 137 -0.64 -20.68 -10.51
N LEU A 138 -1.73 -20.28 -11.17
CA LEU A 138 -2.40 -21.09 -12.20
C LEU A 138 -1.50 -21.38 -13.42
N ARG A 139 -0.41 -20.63 -13.61
CA ARG A 139 0.56 -20.84 -14.70
C ARG A 139 1.73 -21.75 -14.32
N LYS A 140 1.94 -22.08 -13.04
CA LYS A 140 3.03 -22.97 -12.62
C LYS A 140 2.59 -24.43 -12.64
N PRO A 141 3.41 -25.36 -13.16
CA PRO A 141 3.16 -26.79 -13.00
C PRO A 141 3.05 -27.14 -11.51
N THR A 142 1.96 -27.77 -11.11
CA THR A 142 1.80 -28.30 -9.76
C THR A 142 2.59 -29.60 -9.65
N GLY A 143 3.83 -29.49 -9.18
CA GLY A 143 4.68 -30.63 -8.85
C GLY A 143 5.37 -30.38 -7.50
N PRO A 144 5.84 -31.43 -6.83
CA PRO A 144 6.69 -31.26 -5.66
C PRO A 144 7.95 -30.47 -6.05
N ASP A 145 8.44 -29.63 -5.13
CA ASP A 145 9.71 -28.95 -5.32
C ASP A 145 10.81 -29.98 -5.62
N ALA A 146 11.74 -29.63 -6.51
CA ALA A 146 12.88 -30.49 -6.79
C ALA A 146 13.65 -30.77 -5.49
N ALA A 147 14.09 -32.02 -5.30
CA ALA A 147 14.86 -32.40 -4.13
C ALA A 147 16.09 -31.49 -3.98
N GLY A 148 16.25 -30.87 -2.80
CA GLY A 148 17.33 -29.90 -2.54
C GLY A 148 16.98 -28.43 -2.83
N THR A 149 15.74 -28.12 -3.22
CA THR A 149 15.30 -26.72 -3.35
C THR A 149 15.26 -26.06 -1.98
N GLU A 150 16.08 -25.02 -1.78
CA GLU A 150 16.03 -24.23 -0.54
C GLU A 150 14.78 -23.35 -0.53
N ARG A 151 13.99 -23.45 0.54
CA ARG A 151 12.87 -22.55 0.79
C ARG A 151 13.39 -21.16 1.19
N LEU A 152 13.12 -20.17 0.33
CA LEU A 152 13.55 -18.78 0.53
C LEU A 152 12.45 -17.87 1.10
N ASP A 153 11.26 -18.42 1.32
CA ASP A 153 10.06 -17.75 1.84
C ASP A 153 10.03 -17.60 3.37
N GLY A 154 11.08 -18.07 4.06
CA GLY A 154 11.20 -18.00 5.51
C GLY A 154 12.01 -16.80 6.02
N PRO A 155 11.91 -16.50 7.32
CA PRO A 155 12.68 -15.45 7.96
C PRO A 155 14.03 -15.93 8.52
N THR A 156 14.80 -14.96 9.01
CA THR A 156 15.97 -15.09 9.89
C THR A 156 15.82 -14.08 11.02
N TYR A 157 16.56 -14.25 12.11
CA TYR A 157 16.52 -13.30 13.22
C TYR A 157 16.75 -11.84 12.78
N ILE A 158 17.73 -11.61 11.91
CA ILE A 158 18.02 -10.26 11.41
C ILE A 158 16.90 -9.73 10.50
N SER A 159 16.37 -10.56 9.60
CA SER A 159 15.29 -10.13 8.72
C SER A 159 14.01 -9.78 9.50
N ASP A 160 13.67 -10.55 10.53
CA ASP A 160 12.53 -10.25 11.41
C ASP A 160 12.75 -8.98 12.24
N ILE A 161 13.95 -8.77 12.80
CA ILE A 161 14.26 -7.52 13.51
C ILE A 161 14.13 -6.31 12.58
N THR A 162 14.60 -6.42 11.33
CA THR A 162 14.41 -5.34 10.36
C THR A 162 12.93 -5.15 9.99
N ALA A 163 12.16 -6.22 9.88
CA ALA A 163 10.72 -6.14 9.61
C ALA A 163 9.94 -5.49 10.76
N MET A 164 10.35 -5.74 12.00
CA MET A 164 9.77 -5.11 13.19
C MET A 164 9.93 -3.59 13.19
N LEU A 165 10.99 -3.03 12.59
CA LEU A 165 11.09 -1.58 12.41
C LEU A 165 9.91 -1.08 11.58
N GLY A 166 9.63 -1.73 10.44
CA GLY A 166 8.49 -1.40 9.59
C GLY A 166 7.16 -1.46 10.34
N SER A 167 6.93 -2.55 11.08
CA SER A 167 5.73 -2.72 11.91
C SER A 167 5.55 -1.58 12.93
N ILE A 168 6.61 -1.17 13.63
CA ILE A 168 6.56 -0.09 14.62
C ILE A 168 6.25 1.25 13.95
N PHE A 169 6.89 1.57 12.82
CA PHE A 169 6.63 2.80 12.08
C PHE A 169 5.19 2.87 11.57
N LEU A 170 4.65 1.76 11.07
CA LEU A 170 3.25 1.67 10.68
C LEU A 170 2.33 1.90 11.89
N TRP A 171 2.58 1.20 13.01
CA TRP A 171 1.75 1.27 14.21
C TRP A 171 1.70 2.70 14.79
N ILE A 172 2.86 3.38 14.90
CA ILE A 172 2.95 4.74 15.46
C ILE A 172 2.21 5.76 14.59
N PHE A 173 2.32 5.65 13.27
CA PHE A 173 1.77 6.65 12.34
C PHE A 173 0.36 6.33 11.81
N TRP A 174 -0.19 5.15 12.11
CA TRP A 174 -1.55 4.79 11.69
C TRP A 174 -2.66 5.76 12.16
N PRO A 175 -2.62 6.33 13.39
CA PRO A 175 -3.60 7.34 13.80
C PRO A 175 -3.61 8.57 12.86
N SER A 176 -2.44 8.98 12.36
CA SER A 176 -2.32 10.05 11.36
C SER A 176 -2.84 9.61 9.99
N PHE A 177 -2.64 8.35 9.59
CA PHE A 177 -3.19 7.80 8.36
C PHE A 177 -4.72 7.86 8.34
N ASN A 178 -5.36 7.35 9.40
CA ASN A 178 -6.83 7.27 9.49
C ASN A 178 -7.51 8.64 9.70
N SER A 179 -6.77 9.65 10.16
CA SER A 179 -7.31 11.00 10.38
C SER A 179 -6.92 12.00 9.29
N GLY A 180 -5.96 11.66 8.42
CA GLY A 180 -5.33 12.62 7.51
C GLY A 180 -6.26 13.25 6.47
N LEU A 181 -7.39 12.62 6.16
CA LEU A 181 -8.42 13.12 5.25
C LEU A 181 -9.71 13.59 5.96
N ALA A 182 -9.69 13.74 7.29
CA ALA A 182 -10.83 14.24 8.04
C ALA A 182 -11.19 15.68 7.63
N GLN A 183 -12.47 16.02 7.66
CA GLN A 183 -12.96 17.34 7.22
C GLN A 183 -12.93 18.37 8.35
N THR A 184 -12.96 17.91 9.60
CA THR A 184 -12.96 18.77 10.79
C THR A 184 -11.98 18.29 11.84
N ASP A 185 -11.50 19.20 12.69
CA ASP A 185 -10.60 18.87 13.80
C ASP A 185 -11.23 17.87 14.79
N ALA A 186 -12.54 17.98 15.02
CA ALA A 186 -13.27 17.07 15.90
C ALA A 186 -13.34 15.63 15.34
N GLU A 187 -13.47 15.48 14.02
CA GLU A 187 -13.38 14.17 13.35
C GLU A 187 -11.97 13.63 13.37
N ALA A 188 -10.97 14.47 13.07
CA ALA A 188 -9.56 14.09 13.11
C ALA A 188 -9.17 13.58 14.50
N GLN A 189 -9.50 14.32 15.55
CA GLN A 189 -9.23 13.93 16.94
C GLN A 189 -9.87 12.58 17.29
N ARG A 190 -11.13 12.37 16.90
CA ARG A 190 -11.84 11.10 17.15
C ARG A 190 -11.22 9.94 16.35
N ALA A 191 -10.83 10.16 15.10
CA ALA A 191 -10.15 9.15 14.29
C ALA A 191 -8.80 8.76 14.89
N VAL A 192 -8.02 9.72 15.39
CA VAL A 192 -6.74 9.47 16.09
C VAL A 192 -6.95 8.60 17.33
N VAL A 193 -7.84 9.01 18.24
CA VAL A 193 -8.07 8.30 19.51
C VAL A 193 -8.59 6.88 19.26
N ASN A 194 -9.57 6.72 18.38
CA ASN A 194 -10.15 5.41 18.09
C ASN A 194 -9.14 4.48 17.41
N THR A 195 -8.31 5.00 16.50
CA THR A 195 -7.26 4.21 15.85
C THR A 195 -6.22 3.75 16.87
N TYR A 196 -5.77 4.66 17.75
CA TYR A 196 -4.80 4.33 18.80
C TYR A 196 -5.32 3.23 19.73
N LEU A 197 -6.55 3.36 20.23
CA LEU A 197 -7.16 2.36 21.13
C LEU A 197 -7.36 1.02 20.42
N SER A 198 -7.77 1.04 19.14
CA SER A 198 -7.91 -0.18 18.33
C SER A 198 -6.57 -0.89 18.14
N LEU A 199 -5.50 -0.15 17.86
CA LEU A 199 -4.16 -0.72 17.72
C LEU A 199 -3.64 -1.31 19.03
N ALA A 200 -3.83 -0.59 20.14
CA ALA A 200 -3.44 -1.06 21.46
C ALA A 200 -4.16 -2.36 21.86
N ALA A 201 -5.43 -2.52 21.48
CA ALA A 201 -6.20 -3.73 21.74
C ALA A 201 -5.83 -4.92 20.81
N ALA A 202 -5.33 -4.63 19.61
CA ALA A 202 -4.94 -5.65 18.63
C ALA A 202 -3.49 -6.14 18.78
N THR A 203 -2.71 -5.51 19.66
CA THR A 203 -1.30 -5.84 19.96
C THR A 203 -1.24 -6.88 21.08
#